data_AF-A0A7K2JNF2-F1
#
_entry.id   AF-A0A7K2JNF2-F1
#
_cell.length_a   1.000
_cell.length_b   1.000
_cell.length_c   1.000
_cell.angle_alpha   90.00
_cell.angle_beta   90.00
_cell.angle_gamma   90.00
#
_symmetry.space_group_name_H-M   'P 1'
#
loop_
_entity.id
_entity.type
_entity.pdbx_description
1 polymer ?
#
loop_
_entity_poly.entity_id
_entity_poly.type
_entity_poly.pdbx_seq_one_letter_code
_entity_poly.pdbx_strand_id
1 'polypeptide(L)'
;MTVCLLLLFVVAVTAAVPVPRALTRSSWPERDPVVALWVWQCLVATVLLCCLTSLVLGATAVFGTVRAELFAPAPPAVTAAYNLSAGPPW
;
A
#
# COMPACT_ATOMS: atom_id res chain seq x y z
N MET A 1 13.82 10.81 -9.35
CA MET A 1 13.07 9.54 -9.47
C MET A 1 13.87 8.35 -8.96
N THR A 2 15.06 8.08 -9.52
CA THR A 2 15.88 6.89 -9.24
C THR A 2 16.33 6.75 -7.78
N VAL A 3 16.73 7.85 -7.13
CA VAL A 3 17.13 7.84 -5.71
C VAL A 3 15.97 7.45 -4.80
N CYS A 4 14.75 7.98 -5.04
CA CYS A 4 13.56 7.62 -4.27
C CYS A 4 13.20 6.13 -4.46
N LEU A 5 13.28 5.63 -5.69
CA LEU A 5 13.04 4.21 -5.98
C LEU A 5 14.05 3.31 -5.26
N LEU A 6 15.30 3.72 -5.19
CA LEU A 6 16.38 2.98 -4.52
C LEU A 6 16.16 2.96 -2.99
N LEU A 7 15.77 4.08 -2.40
CA LEU A 7 15.42 4.15 -0.97
C LEU A 7 14.20 3.29 -0.65
N LEU A 8 13.15 3.35 -1.47
CA LEU A 8 11.96 2.52 -1.32
C LEU A 8 12.29 1.02 -1.45
N PHE A 9 13.15 0.66 -2.40
CA PHE A 9 13.62 -0.71 -2.57
C PHE A 9 14.39 -1.20 -1.34
N VAL A 10 15.29 -0.38 -0.79
CA VAL A 10 16.03 -0.71 0.42
C VAL A 10 15.08 -0.89 1.60
N VAL A 11 14.10 -0.01 1.80
CA VAL A 11 13.08 -0.16 2.85
C VAL A 11 12.27 -1.44 2.65
N ALA A 12 11.84 -1.74 1.42
CA ALA A 12 11.08 -2.94 1.11
C ALA A 12 11.87 -4.22 1.42
N VAL A 13 13.15 -4.29 0.99
CA VAL A 13 14.02 -5.44 1.25
C VAL A 13 14.33 -5.58 2.74
N THR A 14 14.64 -4.47 3.41
CA THR A 14 14.94 -4.47 4.84
C THR A 14 13.72 -4.75 5.72
N ALA A 15 12.49 -4.53 5.24
CA ALA A 15 11.27 -4.93 5.93
C ALA A 15 10.87 -6.38 5.62
N ALA A 16 11.06 -6.83 4.37
CA ALA A 16 10.63 -8.15 3.90
C ALA A 16 11.47 -9.30 4.48
N VAL A 17 12.71 -9.06 4.90
CA VAL A 17 13.61 -10.10 5.44
C VAL A 17 13.46 -10.36 6.95
N PRO A 18 13.41 -9.35 7.84
CA PRO A 18 13.36 -9.58 9.28
C PRO A 18 11.98 -10.06 9.73
N VAL A 19 10.89 -9.64 9.07
CA VAL A 19 9.52 -10.04 9.45
C VAL A 19 9.32 -11.56 9.38
N PRO A 20 9.54 -12.25 8.25
CA PRO A 20 9.43 -13.71 8.18
C PRO A 20 10.48 -14.43 9.03
N ARG A 21 11.67 -13.84 9.22
CA ARG A 21 12.69 -14.43 10.11
C ARG A 21 12.33 -14.33 11.59
N ALA A 22 11.67 -13.25 12.00
CA ALA A 22 11.15 -13.10 13.36
C ALA A 22 10.02 -14.10 13.61
N LEU A 23 9.10 -14.26 12.65
CA LEU A 23 7.97 -15.21 12.75
C LEU A 23 8.42 -16.68 12.79
N THR A 24 9.49 -17.03 12.08
CA THR A 24 10.05 -18.40 12.12
C THR A 24 10.88 -18.68 13.38
N ARG A 25 11.44 -17.65 14.02
CA ARG A 25 12.25 -17.78 15.24
C ARG A 25 11.47 -17.57 16.54
N SER A 26 10.27 -16.97 16.49
CA SER A 26 9.47 -16.80 17.70
C SER A 26 9.05 -18.15 18.26
N SER A 27 9.35 -18.39 19.54
CA SER A 27 8.83 -19.53 20.27
C SER A 27 7.33 -19.30 20.49
N TRP A 28 6.51 -19.83 19.59
CA TRP A 28 5.06 -19.80 19.72
C TRP A 28 4.65 -20.65 20.92
N PRO A 29 3.94 -20.10 21.91
CA PRO A 29 3.38 -20.89 23.01
C PRO A 29 2.41 -21.87 22.36
N GLU A 30 2.68 -23.17 22.51
CA GLU A 30 1.92 -24.30 21.96
C GLU A 30 1.54 -24.11 20.47
N ARG A 31 2.50 -24.30 19.55
CA ARG A 31 2.36 -24.40 18.07
C ARG A 31 0.92 -24.54 17.54
N ASP A 32 0.16 -23.45 17.52
CA ASP A 32 -1.17 -23.44 16.94
C ASP A 32 -1.02 -23.00 15.47
N PRO A 33 -1.07 -23.93 14.50
CA PRO A 33 -0.82 -23.61 13.08
C PRO A 33 -1.78 -22.54 12.56
N VAL A 34 -2.92 -22.38 13.23
CA VAL A 34 -3.95 -21.38 12.93
C VAL A 34 -3.41 -19.96 13.10
N VAL A 35 -2.64 -19.67 14.16
CA VAL A 35 -2.13 -18.31 14.42
C VAL A 35 -1.07 -17.93 13.40
N ALA A 36 -0.15 -18.86 13.09
CA ALA A 36 0.85 -18.65 12.05
C ALA A 36 0.20 -18.41 10.68
N LEU A 37 -0.85 -19.16 10.34
CA LEU A 37 -1.61 -18.96 9.12
C LEU A 37 -2.32 -17.61 9.12
N TRP A 38 -2.94 -17.20 10.23
CA TRP A 38 -3.60 -15.90 10.36
C TRP A 38 -2.65 -14.73 10.16
N VAL A 39 -1.46 -14.77 10.78
CA VAL A 39 -0.44 -13.73 10.59
C VAL A 39 0.01 -13.67 9.13
N TRP A 40 0.18 -14.82 8.48
CA TRP A 40 0.48 -14.88 7.05
C TRP A 40 -0.64 -14.28 6.19
N GLN A 41 -1.90 -14.61 6.49
CA GLN A 41 -3.06 -14.05 5.77
C GLN A 41 -3.13 -12.52 5.96
N CYS A 42 -2.90 -12.01 7.17
CA CYS A 42 -2.82 -10.56 7.41
C CYS A 42 -1.72 -9.89 6.57
N LEU A 43 -0.56 -10.53 6.45
CA LEU A 43 0.55 -10.02 5.64
C LEU A 43 0.16 -9.99 4.16
N VAL A 44 -0.38 -11.10 3.63
CA VAL A 44 -0.85 -11.20 2.24
C VAL A 44 -1.94 -10.17 1.95
N ALA A 45 -2.91 -10.01 2.86
CA ALA A 45 -3.98 -9.02 2.73
C ALA A 45 -3.42 -7.59 2.67
N THR A 46 -2.39 -7.28 3.47
CA THR A 46 -1.72 -5.96 3.46
C THR A 46 -1.03 -5.70 2.12
N VAL A 47 -0.34 -6.71 1.56
CA VAL A 47 0.31 -6.62 0.25
C VAL A 47 -0.71 -6.43 -0.87
N LEU A 48 -1.81 -7.20 -0.85
CA LEU A 48 -2.91 -7.07 -1.81
C LEU A 48 -3.56 -5.69 -1.72
N LEU A 49 -3.80 -5.18 -0.51
CA LEU A 49 -4.33 -3.84 -0.31
C LEU A 49 -3.39 -2.77 -0.88
N CYS A 50 -2.08 -2.89 -0.63
CA CYS A 50 -1.08 -1.99 -1.20
C CYS A 50 -1.11 -2.02 -2.74
N CYS A 51 -1.14 -3.22 -3.34
CA CYS A 51 -1.23 -3.40 -4.79
C CYS A 51 -2.51 -2.75 -5.36
N LEU A 52 -3.65 -2.98 -4.70
CA LEU A 52 -4.93 -2.42 -5.10
C LEU A 52 -4.92 -0.88 -5.02
N THR A 53 -4.38 -0.31 -3.93
CA THR A 53 -4.25 1.15 -3.81
C THR A 53 -3.34 1.73 -4.90
N SER A 54 -2.24 1.07 -5.24
CA SER A 54 -1.34 1.50 -6.33
C SER A 54 -2.04 1.47 -7.69
N LEU A 55 -2.80 0.42 -7.98
CA LEU A 55 -3.63 0.32 -9.19
C LEU A 55 -4.68 1.42 -9.27
N VAL A 56 -5.38 1.70 -8.17
CA VAL A 56 -6.37 2.78 -8.09
C VAL A 56 -5.70 4.13 -8.35
N LEU A 57 -4.56 4.41 -7.72
CA LEU A 57 -3.80 5.65 -7.93
C LEU A 57 -3.34 5.78 -9.40
N GLY A 58 -2.81 4.72 -10.00
CA GLY A 58 -2.48 4.69 -11.42
C GLY A 58 -3.69 4.92 -12.33
N ALA A 59 -4.84 4.30 -12.02
CA ALA A 59 -6.08 4.50 -12.75
C ALA A 59 -6.59 5.94 -12.64
N THR A 60 -6.51 6.58 -11.46
CA THR A 60 -6.87 8.00 -11.32
C THR A 60 -5.93 8.93 -12.07
N ALA A 61 -4.66 8.56 -12.25
CA ALA A 61 -3.69 9.35 -13.00
C ALA A 61 -4.02 9.37 -14.51
N VAL A 62 -4.44 8.22 -15.06
CA VAL A 62 -4.74 8.05 -16.49
C VAL A 62 -6.19 8.42 -16.82
N PHE A 63 -7.16 8.08 -15.97
CA PHE A 63 -8.59 8.25 -16.22
C PHE A 63 -9.19 9.32 -15.29
N GLY A 64 -9.57 10.46 -15.87
CA GLY A 64 -10.22 11.56 -15.13
C GLY A 64 -11.59 11.18 -14.55
N THR A 65 -12.32 10.25 -15.16
CA THR A 65 -13.61 9.75 -14.67
C THR A 65 -13.48 8.96 -13.37
N VAL A 66 -12.47 8.08 -13.28
CA VAL A 66 -12.16 7.30 -12.07
C VAL A 66 -11.73 8.23 -10.93
N ARG A 67 -10.97 9.29 -11.25
CA ARG A 67 -10.60 10.33 -10.29
C ARG A 67 -11.83 11.07 -9.76
N ALA A 68 -12.74 11.49 -10.65
CA ALA A 68 -13.94 12.22 -10.27
C ALA A 68 -14.85 11.41 -9.33
N GLU A 69 -15.09 10.12 -9.62
CA GLU A 69 -15.90 9.24 -8.78
C GLU A 69 -15.24 8.92 -7.45
N LEU A 70 -13.92 8.64 -7.44
CA LEU A 70 -13.19 8.32 -6.20
C LEU A 70 -13.16 9.51 -5.23
N PHE A 71 -13.06 10.73 -5.76
CA PHE A 71 -13.03 11.97 -4.99
C PHE A 71 -14.40 12.67 -4.90
N ALA A 72 -15.48 12.10 -5.45
CA ALA A 72 -16.83 12.67 -5.37
C ALA A 72 -17.35 12.89 -3.93
N PRO A 73 -17.02 12.05 -2.93
CA PRO A 73 -17.41 12.29 -1.55
C PRO A 73 -16.63 13.42 -0.85
N ALA A 74 -15.55 13.94 -1.47
CA ALA A 74 -14.67 14.90 -0.83
C ALA A 74 -15.29 16.32 -0.81
N PRO A 75 -15.23 17.05 0.32
CA PRO A 75 -15.72 18.43 0.38
C PRO A 75 -15.00 19.32 -0.63
N PRO A 76 -15.70 20.26 -1.29
CA PRO A 76 -15.14 21.11 -2.34
C PRO A 76 -13.98 22.01 -1.84
N ALA A 77 -13.95 22.32 -0.54
CA ALA A 77 -12.85 23.05 0.08
C ALA A 77 -11.52 22.26 0.05
N VAL A 78 -11.59 20.94 0.17
CA VAL A 78 -10.40 20.06 0.16
C VAL A 78 -9.89 19.88 -1.26
N THR A 79 -10.79 19.69 -2.22
CA THR A 79 -10.40 19.52 -3.63
C THR A 79 -9.79 20.79 -4.22
N ALA A 80 -10.29 21.97 -3.83
CA ALA A 80 -9.72 23.26 -4.19
C ALA A 80 -8.32 23.49 -3.59
N ALA A 81 -8.11 23.09 -2.33
CA ALA A 81 -6.81 23.23 -1.65
C ALA A 81 -5.70 22.37 -2.29
N TYR A 82 -6.03 21.15 -2.72
CA TYR A 82 -5.08 20.22 -3.35
C TYR A 82 -4.99 20.35 -4.87
N ASN A 83 -5.75 21.27 -5.49
CA ASN A 83 -5.76 21.54 -6.93
C ASN A 83 -5.86 20.25 -7.78
N LEU A 84 -6.68 19.29 -7.33
CA LEU A 84 -6.84 17.94 -7.90
C LEU A 84 -7.29 17.95 -9.38
N SER A 85 -7.71 19.11 -9.89
CA SER A 85 -8.22 19.36 -11.23
C SER A 85 -7.15 19.63 -12.30
N ALA A 86 -5.93 20.08 -11.96
CA ALA A 86 -5.08 20.77 -12.94
C ALA A 86 -3.59 20.36 -12.96
N GLY A 87 -3.17 19.41 -12.12
CA GLY A 87 -1.78 18.93 -12.11
C GLY A 87 -1.48 17.98 -13.27
N PRO A 88 -0.30 18.06 -13.92
CA PRO A 88 0.16 17.04 -14.86
C PRO A 88 0.22 15.66 -14.19
N PRO A 89 0.01 14.56 -14.95
CA PRO A 89 0.21 13.21 -14.44
C PRO A 89 1.67 13.09 -13.97
N TRP A 90 1.83 12.55 -12.76
CA TRP A 90 3.11 12.37 -12.09
C TRP A 90 4.03 11.39 -12.82
#